data_AF-A0AAV9PK73-F1
#
_entry.id   AF-A0AAV9PK73-F1
#
_cell.length_a   1.000
_cell.length_b   1.000
_cell.length_c   1.000
_cell.angle_alpha   90.00
_cell.angle_beta   90.00
_cell.angle_gamma   90.00
#
_symmetry.space_group_name_H-M   'P 1'
#
loop_
_entity.id
_entity.type
_entity.pdbx_description
1 polymer ?
#
loop_
_entity_poly.entity_id
_entity_poly.type
_entity_poly.pdbx_seq_one_letter_code
_entity_poly.pdbx_strand_id
1 'polypeptide(L)'
;MVAGKTSPQALARAATSPKLPPLPKLRVRKPDQAEPNPCIGVMSSMLTCWASQGHSAQGCAVLEQQLRACMDTKKPHVKQKSNINSTLSRFYPKIIGPHKRK
;
A
#
# COMPACT_ATOMS: atom_id res chain seq x y z
N MET A 1 21.37 12.28 23.39
CA MET A 1 20.85 11.03 22.81
C MET A 1 19.43 10.82 23.34
N VAL A 2 18.38 11.08 22.54
CA VAL A 2 16.99 10.83 22.95
C VAL A 2 16.56 9.47 22.44
N ALA A 3 16.37 8.55 23.37
CA ALA A 3 15.89 7.21 23.16
C ALA A 3 14.40 7.20 22.79
N GLY A 4 14.02 6.30 21.88
CA GLY A 4 12.69 5.69 21.85
C GLY A 4 11.56 6.45 21.15
N LYS A 5 11.65 6.64 19.82
CA LYS A 5 10.48 6.80 18.93
C LYS A 5 10.82 6.27 17.54
N THR A 6 10.75 4.95 17.37
CA THR A 6 11.08 4.25 16.11
C THR A 6 9.92 4.15 15.12
N SER A 7 8.74 4.69 15.44
CA SER A 7 7.58 4.61 14.55
C SER A 7 7.42 5.90 13.73
N PRO A 8 7.35 5.85 12.39
CA PRO A 8 7.16 7.04 11.53
C PRO A 8 5.86 7.79 11.85
N GLN A 9 4.88 7.07 12.39
CA GLN A 9 3.59 7.60 12.83
C GLN A 9 3.71 8.52 14.06
N ALA A 10 4.69 8.26 14.95
CA ALA A 10 4.94 9.08 16.13
C ALA A 10 5.69 10.38 15.79
N LEU A 11 6.60 10.33 14.81
CA LEU A 11 7.25 11.50 14.23
C LEU A 11 6.27 12.40 13.49
N ALA A 12 5.33 11.81 12.72
CA ALA A 12 4.31 12.56 11.99
C ALA A 12 3.31 13.30 12.91
N ARG A 13 3.04 12.77 14.11
CA ARG A 13 2.16 13.43 15.11
C ARG A 13 2.85 14.58 15.87
N ALA A 14 4.17 14.59 15.94
CA ALA A 14 4.95 15.61 16.62
C ALA A 14 5.27 16.84 15.74
N ALA A 15 5.15 16.70 14.41
CA ALA A 15 5.32 17.81 13.48
C ALA A 15 4.03 18.64 13.42
N THR A 16 4.14 19.95 13.67
CA THR A 16 3.06 20.90 13.37
C THR A 16 2.73 20.77 11.88
N SER A 17 1.48 20.41 11.57
CA SER A 17 1.06 20.19 10.18
C SER A 17 1.22 21.50 9.39
N PRO A 18 2.13 21.56 8.39
CA PRO A 18 2.35 22.79 7.65
C PRO A 18 1.08 23.15 6.87
N LYS A 19 0.67 24.43 6.94
CA LYS A 19 -0.46 24.93 6.14
C LYS A 19 -0.06 24.88 4.66
N LEU A 20 -0.81 24.11 3.88
CA LEU A 20 -0.58 24.04 2.45
C LEU A 20 -0.90 25.39 1.79
N PRO A 21 -0.14 25.81 0.76
CA PRO A 21 -0.53 26.92 -0.08
C PRO A 21 -1.87 26.62 -0.78
N PRO A 22 -2.59 27.65 -1.28
CA PRO A 22 -3.83 27.44 -2.00
C PRO A 22 -3.56 26.59 -3.25
N LEU A 23 -4.12 25.38 -3.25
CA LEU A 23 -4.02 24.42 -4.35
C LEU A 23 -5.28 24.54 -5.23
N PRO A 24 -5.22 24.14 -6.50
CA PRO A 24 -6.41 24.13 -7.35
C PRO A 24 -7.41 23.03 -6.92
N LYS A 25 -6.92 21.86 -6.50
CA LYS A 25 -7.71 20.71 -6.04
C LYS A 25 -6.92 19.86 -5.05
N LEU A 26 -7.48 19.58 -3.87
CA LEU A 26 -6.89 18.65 -2.90
C LEU A 26 -7.36 17.22 -3.20
N ARG A 27 -6.45 16.37 -3.67
CA ARG A 27 -6.74 14.97 -4.01
C ARG A 27 -5.58 14.05 -3.64
N VAL A 28 -5.93 12.85 -3.21
CA VAL A 28 -4.99 11.74 -3.02
C VAL A 28 -4.84 11.02 -4.35
N ARG A 29 -3.60 10.94 -4.86
CA ARG A 29 -3.29 10.35 -6.18
C ARG A 29 -3.53 8.84 -6.22
N LYS A 30 -3.20 8.13 -5.15
CA LYS A 30 -3.47 6.69 -4.96
C LYS A 30 -4.29 6.50 -3.69
N PRO A 31 -5.63 6.58 -3.76
CA PRO A 31 -6.48 6.50 -2.58
C PRO A 31 -6.59 5.07 -2.05
N ASP A 32 -6.50 4.07 -2.93
CA ASP A 32 -6.55 2.66 -2.59
C ASP A 32 -5.13 2.07 -2.57
N GLN A 33 -4.87 1.19 -1.60
CA GLN A 33 -3.64 0.39 -1.61
C GLN A 33 -3.73 -0.64 -2.73
N ALA A 34 -2.67 -0.71 -3.53
CA ALA A 34 -2.51 -1.80 -4.49
C ALA A 34 -2.25 -3.08 -3.69
N GLU A 35 -3.24 -3.98 -3.68
CA GLU A 35 -3.10 -5.31 -3.07
C GLU A 35 -2.20 -6.14 -4.01
N PRO A 36 -1.00 -6.55 -3.56
CA PRO A 36 -0.12 -7.36 -4.39
C PRO A 36 -0.72 -8.75 -4.60
N ASN A 37 -0.42 -9.37 -5.74
CA ASN A 37 -0.91 -10.72 -6.01
C ASN A 37 -0.27 -11.72 -5.00
N PRO A 38 -1.07 -12.48 -4.23
CA PRO A 38 -0.57 -13.39 -3.20
C PRO A 38 0.34 -14.50 -3.76
N CYS A 39 0.16 -14.89 -5.02
CA CYS A 39 0.94 -15.96 -5.63
C CYS A 39 2.36 -15.53 -5.98
N ILE A 40 2.62 -14.22 -6.11
CA ILE A 40 3.98 -13.70 -6.36
C ILE A 40 4.89 -13.98 -5.17
N GLY A 41 4.35 -13.89 -3.94
CA GLY A 41 5.10 -14.23 -2.72
C GLY A 41 5.55 -15.69 -2.73
N VAL A 42 4.61 -16.61 -2.94
CA VAL A 42 4.89 -18.06 -3.00
C VAL A 42 5.85 -18.40 -4.14
N MET A 43 5.70 -17.76 -5.30
CA MET A 43 6.60 -17.93 -6.44
C MET A 43 8.03 -17.50 -6.11
N SER A 44 8.21 -16.37 -5.43
CA SER A 44 9.54 -15.91 -5.01
C SER A 44 10.22 -16.86 -4.01
N SER A 45 9.44 -17.46 -3.10
CA SER A 45 9.93 -18.49 -2.17
C SER A 45 10.33 -19.77 -2.91
N MET A 46 9.56 -20.19 -3.92
CA MET A 46 9.88 -21.34 -4.77
C MET A 46 11.19 -21.13 -5.55
N LEU A 47 11.37 -19.94 -6.15
CA LEU A 47 12.61 -19.59 -6.85
C LEU A 47 13.81 -19.56 -5.91
N THR A 48 13.64 -19.05 -4.70
CA THR A 48 14.69 -19.10 -3.66
C THR A 48 15.03 -20.55 -3.28
N CYS A 49 14.03 -21.42 -3.18
CA CYS A 49 14.22 -22.84 -2.87
C CYS A 49 15.06 -23.55 -3.96
N TRP A 50 14.74 -23.29 -5.23
CA TRP A 50 15.52 -23.81 -6.36
C TRP A 50 16.93 -23.23 -6.44
N ALA A 51 17.11 -21.96 -6.08
CA ALA A 51 18.43 -21.34 -6.03
C ALA A 51 19.32 -21.98 -4.95
N SER A 52 18.76 -22.39 -3.81
CA SER A 52 19.51 -22.94 -2.69
C SER A 52 19.76 -24.45 -2.79
N GLN A 53 18.77 -25.23 -3.22
CA GLN A 53 18.79 -26.71 -3.16
C GLN A 53 18.93 -27.38 -4.54
N GLY A 54 18.94 -26.58 -5.62
CA GLY A 54 18.91 -27.08 -6.98
C GLY A 54 17.48 -27.26 -7.50
N HIS A 55 17.37 -27.37 -8.83
CA HIS A 55 16.10 -27.53 -9.50
C HIS A 55 15.42 -28.83 -9.07
N SER A 56 14.13 -28.78 -8.71
CA SER A 56 13.30 -29.95 -8.34
C SER A 56 13.80 -30.78 -7.13
N ALA A 57 14.51 -30.16 -6.18
CA ALA A 57 14.83 -30.83 -4.92
C ALA A 57 13.55 -31.19 -4.14
N GLN A 58 13.51 -32.37 -3.51
CA GLN A 58 12.35 -32.83 -2.72
C GLN A 58 11.90 -31.83 -1.64
N GLY A 59 12.82 -31.00 -1.14
CA GLY A 59 12.54 -29.92 -0.19
C GLY A 59 11.64 -28.79 -0.73
N CYS A 60 11.49 -28.65 -2.04
CA CYS A 60 10.65 -27.60 -2.65
C CYS A 60 9.22 -28.06 -2.99
N ALA A 61 8.90 -29.36 -2.85
CA ALA A 61 7.61 -29.92 -3.26
C ALA A 61 6.40 -29.27 -2.55
N VAL A 62 6.58 -28.86 -1.28
CA VAL A 62 5.52 -28.16 -0.52
C VAL A 62 5.24 -26.77 -1.12
N LEU A 63 6.28 -26.05 -1.53
CA LEU A 63 6.13 -24.73 -2.16
C LEU A 63 5.49 -24.83 -3.55
N GLU A 64 5.77 -25.91 -4.28
CA GLU A 64 5.12 -26.19 -5.57
C GLU A 64 3.62 -26.43 -5.41
N GLN A 65 3.22 -27.20 -4.40
CA GLN A 65 1.81 -27.43 -4.08
C GLN A 65 1.10 -26.14 -3.65
N GLN A 66 1.74 -25.31 -2.83
CA GLN A 66 1.20 -24.01 -2.43
C GLN A 66 1.05 -23.06 -3.63
N LEU A 67 2.01 -23.05 -4.55
CA LEU A 67 1.94 -22.23 -5.75
C LEU A 67 0.78 -22.69 -6.65
N ARG A 68 0.61 -24.00 -6.81
CA ARG A 68 -0.50 -24.57 -7.59
C ARG A 68 -1.85 -24.22 -6.97
N ALA A 69 -2.00 -24.42 -5.66
CA ALA A 69 -3.20 -24.01 -4.94
C ALA A 69 -3.48 -22.51 -5.12
N CYS A 70 -2.46 -21.65 -5.04
CA CYS A 70 -2.64 -20.22 -5.24
C CYS A 70 -3.13 -19.88 -6.67
N MET A 71 -2.57 -20.52 -7.69
CA MET A 71 -2.94 -20.30 -9.09
C MET A 71 -4.33 -20.87 -9.43
N ASP A 72 -4.74 -21.95 -8.75
CA ASP A 72 -6.06 -22.56 -8.92
C ASP A 72 -7.16 -21.73 -8.22
N THR A 73 -6.83 -20.91 -7.22
CA THR A 73 -7.82 -20.02 -6.59
C THR A 73 -8.27 -18.90 -7.53
N LYS A 74 -9.58 -18.62 -7.52
CA LYS A 74 -10.12 -17.48 -8.26
C LYS A 74 -9.57 -16.17 -7.70
N LYS A 75 -9.26 -15.23 -8.59
CA LYS A 75 -8.80 -13.88 -8.25
C LYS A 75 -9.76 -13.23 -7.24
N PRO A 76 -9.25 -12.62 -6.15
CA PRO A 76 -10.10 -11.95 -5.18
C PRO A 76 -10.89 -10.82 -5.86
N HIS A 77 -12.11 -10.61 -5.37
CA HIS A 77 -12.97 -9.53 -5.89
C HIS A 77 -12.28 -8.18 -5.71
N VAL A 78 -12.39 -7.32 -6.73
CA VAL A 78 -11.85 -5.96 -6.69
C VAL A 78 -12.43 -5.23 -5.48
N LYS A 79 -11.57 -4.77 -4.56
CA LYS A 79 -12.01 -4.01 -3.39
C LYS A 79 -12.74 -2.74 -3.83
N GLN A 80 -13.79 -2.36 -3.10
CA GLN A 80 -14.53 -1.14 -3.37
C GLN A 80 -13.61 0.09 -3.30
N LYS A 81 -13.75 1.00 -4.27
CA LYS A 81 -12.90 2.18 -4.39
C LYS A 81 -13.12 3.13 -3.20
N SER A 82 -12.05 3.69 -2.67
CA SER A 82 -12.11 4.63 -1.55
C SER A 82 -12.75 5.97 -1.95
N ASN A 83 -13.77 6.40 -1.20
CA ASN A 83 -14.49 7.66 -1.43
C ASN A 83 -13.77 8.93 -0.92
N ILE A 84 -12.49 8.82 -0.56
CA ILE A 84 -11.70 9.91 0.06
C ILE A 84 -11.69 11.16 -0.82
N ASN A 85 -11.49 11.01 -2.13
CA ASN A 85 -11.40 12.14 -3.05
C ASN A 85 -12.72 12.90 -3.22
N SER A 86 -13.86 12.21 -3.08
CA SER A 86 -15.19 12.84 -3.09
C SER A 86 -15.37 13.75 -1.87
N THR A 87 -15.10 13.21 -0.68
CA THR A 87 -15.19 13.94 0.58
C THR A 87 -14.23 15.12 0.64
N LEU A 88 -12.96 14.93 0.26
CA LEU A 88 -11.96 16.00 0.25
C LEU A 88 -12.34 17.15 -0.67
N SER A 89 -12.91 16.86 -1.84
CA SER A 89 -13.35 17.90 -2.79
C SER A 89 -14.49 18.74 -2.21
N ARG A 90 -15.40 18.14 -1.43
CA ARG A 90 -16.53 18.83 -0.79
C ARG A 90 -16.08 19.69 0.39
N PHE A 91 -15.09 19.24 1.16
CA PHE A 91 -14.58 19.96 2.33
C PHE A 91 -13.47 20.97 2.00
N TYR A 92 -12.85 20.86 0.83
CA TYR A 92 -11.78 21.75 0.39
C TYR A 92 -12.06 23.25 0.58
N PRO A 93 -13.22 23.81 0.19
CA PRO A 93 -13.51 25.23 0.38
C PRO A 93 -13.64 25.67 1.85
N LYS A 94 -13.85 24.73 2.78
CA LYS A 94 -13.96 25.00 4.22
C LYS A 94 -12.62 24.90 4.95
N ILE A 95 -11.65 24.19 4.38
CA ILE A 95 -10.35 23.90 4.99
C ILE A 95 -9.27 24.85 4.47
N ILE A 96 -9.41 25.36 3.24
CA ILE A 96 -8.49 26.33 2.66
C ILE A 96 -8.55 27.66 3.43
N GLY A 97 -7.38 28.25 3.69
CA GLY A 97 -7.27 29.60 4.24
C GLY A 97 -7.75 30.67 3.25
N PRO A 98 -7.74 31.96 3.63
CA PRO A 98 -8.17 33.05 2.74
C PRO A 98 -7.42 32.98 1.41
N HIS A 99 -8.14 32.68 0.33
CA HIS A 99 -7.61 32.70 -1.02
C HIS A 99 -7.99 34.03 -1.68
N LYS A 100 -7.09 34.64 -2.44
CA LYS A 100 -7.49 35.75 -3.32
C LYS A 100 -8.44 35.19 -4.36
N ARG A 101 -9.71 35.62 -4.32
CA ARG A 101 -10.60 35.50 -5.49
C ARG A 101 -9.92 36.26 -6.63
N LYS A 102 -9.83 35.62 -7.79
CA LYS A 102 -9.35 36.26 -9.01
C LYS A 102 -10.42 37.20 -9.55
#